data_AF-A0A3D0YQ63-F1
#
_entry.id   AF-A0A3D0YQ63-F1
#
_cell.length_a   1.000
_cell.length_b   1.000
_cell.length_c   1.000
_cell.angle_alpha   90.00
_cell.angle_beta   90.00
_cell.angle_gamma   90.00
#
_symmetry.space_group_name_H-M   'P 1'
#
loop_
_entity.id
_entity.type
_entity.pdbx_description
1 polymer ?
#
loop_
_entity_poly.entity_id
_entity_poly.type
_entity_poly.pdbx_seq_one_letter_code
_entity_poly.pdbx_strand_id
1 'polypeptide(L)'
;MSQAERIPPQNLEAEQSFLGALLIDRDSILRIADSVRPEDFYKQSHVDIFRAILDLHAKREPIDLLSLTNRLEEMTRLESIGGRTYLTELTTLVPSAAHINHYAAIIQKKATLRRLLTAASE
;
A
#
# COMPACT_ATOMS: atom_id res chain seq x y z
N MET A 1 8.01 12.77 32.87
CA MET A 1 8.66 12.98 31.55
C MET A 1 7.58 12.79 30.50
N SER A 2 7.26 13.85 29.77
CA SER A 2 6.17 13.93 28.80
C SER A 2 6.29 12.83 27.76
N GLN A 3 5.37 11.86 27.81
CA GLN A 3 5.12 10.92 26.73
C GLN A 3 4.60 11.73 25.54
N ALA A 4 5.51 12.23 24.70
CA ALA A 4 5.12 12.61 23.36
C ALA A 4 4.50 11.35 22.74
N GLU A 5 3.23 11.42 22.34
CA GLU A 5 2.58 10.46 21.45
C GLU A 5 3.53 10.20 20.27
N ARG A 6 4.37 9.17 20.40
CA ARG A 6 5.30 8.81 19.35
C ARG A 6 4.47 8.10 18.31
N ILE A 7 3.96 8.90 17.36
CA ILE A 7 3.38 8.41 16.13
C ILE A 7 4.34 7.32 15.60
N PRO A 8 3.88 6.06 15.45
CA PRO A 8 4.75 4.99 15.00
C PRO A 8 5.39 5.35 13.66
N PRO A 9 6.61 4.87 13.37
CA PRO A 9 7.30 5.17 12.12
C PRO A 9 6.42 4.84 10.91
N GLN A 10 6.05 5.88 10.16
CA GLN A 10 5.20 5.79 8.97
C GLN A 10 5.65 6.77 7.88
N ASN A 11 5.17 6.57 6.66
CA ASN A 11 5.20 7.55 5.58
C ASN A 11 4.00 7.31 4.65
N LEU A 12 2.89 8.00 4.92
CA LEU A 12 1.65 7.83 4.17
C LEU A 12 1.78 8.26 2.71
N GLU A 13 2.55 9.29 2.43
CA GLU A 13 2.78 9.78 1.06
C GLU A 13 3.52 8.75 0.21
N ALA A 14 4.51 8.05 0.79
CA ALA A 14 5.19 6.95 0.12
C ALA A 14 4.26 5.75 -0.10
N GLU A 15 3.39 5.42 0.86
CA GLU A 15 2.39 4.36 0.70
C GLU A 15 1.39 4.69 -0.42
N GLN A 16 0.86 5.91 -0.44
CA GLN A 16 -0.05 6.36 -1.49
C GLN A 16 0.64 6.37 -2.85
N SER A 17 1.88 6.85 -2.91
CA SER A 17 2.66 6.89 -4.15
C SER A 17 3.00 5.50 -4.68
N PHE A 18 3.26 4.55 -3.78
CA PHE A 18 3.51 3.17 -4.14
C PHE A 18 2.25 2.51 -4.73
N LEU A 19 1.09 2.68 -4.09
CA LEU A 19 -0.18 2.14 -4.59
C LEU A 19 -0.60 2.79 -5.91
N GLY A 20 -0.45 4.11 -6.04
CA GLY A 20 -0.72 4.83 -7.28
C GLY A 20 0.18 4.37 -8.43
N ALA A 21 1.48 4.16 -8.16
CA ALA A 21 2.42 3.63 -9.15
C ALA A 21 2.01 2.24 -9.67
N LEU A 22 1.53 1.33 -8.80
CA LEU A 22 1.06 0.00 -9.21
C LEU A 22 -0.18 0.04 -10.10
N LEU A 23 -1.04 1.06 -9.92
CA LEU A 23 -2.22 1.26 -10.76
C LEU A 23 -1.89 1.87 -12.13
N ILE A 24 -0.76 2.58 -12.24
CA ILE A 24 -0.28 3.17 -13.50
C ILE A 24 0.50 2.12 -14.31
N ASP A 25 1.43 1.42 -13.66
CA ASP A 25 2.24 0.37 -14.27
C ASP A 25 2.06 -0.95 -13.54
N ARG A 26 1.11 -1.74 -14.03
CA ARG A 26 0.81 -3.07 -13.48
C ARG A 26 2.01 -4.01 -13.50
N ASP A 27 2.95 -3.88 -14.46
CA ASP A 27 4.11 -4.76 -14.55
C ASP A 27 5.14 -4.47 -13.44
N SER A 28 5.01 -3.32 -12.77
CA SER A 28 5.79 -3.02 -11.57
C SER A 28 5.54 -4.02 -10.44
N ILE A 29 4.36 -4.67 -10.37
CA ILE A 29 4.05 -5.67 -9.34
C ILE A 29 5.07 -6.81 -9.34
N LEU A 30 5.53 -7.25 -10.52
CA LEU A 30 6.49 -8.34 -10.70
C LEU A 30 7.85 -8.02 -10.06
N ARG A 31 8.19 -6.72 -9.97
CA ARG A 31 9.45 -6.26 -9.40
C ARG A 31 9.38 -6.08 -7.88
N ILE A 32 8.19 -5.81 -7.34
CA ILE A 32 8.04 -5.42 -5.93
C ILE A 32 7.34 -6.47 -5.05
N ALA A 33 6.68 -7.47 -5.63
CA ALA A 33 5.83 -8.41 -4.89
C ALA A 33 6.60 -9.19 -3.81
N ASP A 34 7.87 -9.51 -4.07
CA ASP A 34 8.73 -10.20 -3.11
C ASP A 34 9.35 -9.26 -2.06
N SER A 35 9.35 -7.95 -2.35
CA SER A 35 9.97 -6.94 -1.49
C SER A 35 8.99 -6.43 -0.45
N VAL A 36 7.79 -5.99 -0.85
CA VAL A 36 6.84 -5.34 0.05
C VAL A 36 5.74 -6.30 0.44
N ARG A 37 5.46 -6.41 1.74
CA ARG A 37 4.34 -7.19 2.28
C ARG A 37 3.20 -6.28 2.69
N PRO A 38 1.94 -6.74 2.66
CA PRO A 38 0.82 -5.94 3.17
C PRO A 38 1.03 -5.42 4.59
N GLU A 39 1.68 -6.20 5.45
CA GLU A 39 1.92 -5.84 6.86
C GLU A 39 2.97 -4.74 7.03
N ASP A 40 3.68 -4.36 5.96
CA ASP A 40 4.64 -3.26 5.97
C ASP A 40 3.93 -1.90 5.95
N PHE A 41 2.72 -1.82 5.40
CA PHE A 41 1.93 -0.59 5.40
C PHE A 41 1.47 -0.23 6.81
N TYR A 42 1.42 1.07 7.10
CA TYR A 42 0.91 1.58 8.36
C TYR A 42 -0.61 1.73 8.34
N LYS A 43 -1.18 2.24 7.24
CA LYS A 43 -2.63 2.48 7.14
C LYS A 43 -3.35 1.20 6.74
N GLN A 44 -4.33 0.77 7.54
CA GLN A 44 -5.11 -0.44 7.26
C GLN A 44 -5.77 -0.42 5.88
N SER A 45 -6.29 0.73 5.44
CA SER A 45 -6.85 0.86 4.08
C SER A 45 -5.83 0.54 2.98
N HIS A 46 -4.55 0.89 3.16
CA HIS A 46 -3.50 0.58 2.20
C HIS A 46 -3.11 -0.90 2.24
N VAL A 47 -3.14 -1.52 3.43
CA VAL A 47 -2.98 -2.98 3.59
C VAL A 47 -4.03 -3.71 2.75
N ASP A 48 -5.30 -3.32 2.87
CA ASP A 48 -6.41 -3.96 2.16
C ASP A 48 -6.33 -3.75 0.64
N ILE A 49 -5.95 -2.55 0.19
CA ILE A 49 -5.71 -2.26 -1.23
C ILE A 49 -4.59 -3.14 -1.79
N PHE A 50 -3.45 -3.20 -1.10
CA PHE A 50 -2.31 -3.99 -1.58
C PHE A 50 -2.60 -5.49 -1.59
N ARG A 51 -3.35 -6.01 -0.62
CA ARG A 51 -3.85 -7.40 -0.63
C ARG A 51 -4.73 -7.67 -1.85
N ALA A 52 -5.66 -6.77 -2.17
CA ALA A 52 -6.50 -6.93 -3.35
C ALA A 52 -5.67 -6.92 -4.65
N ILE A 53 -4.63 -6.07 -4.74
CA ILE A 53 -3.68 -6.07 -5.87
C ILE A 53 -2.94 -7.41 -5.98
N LEU A 54 -2.42 -7.94 -4.87
CA LEU A 54 -1.74 -9.24 -4.85
C LEU A 54 -2.67 -10.39 -5.25
N ASP A 55 -3.92 -10.36 -4.81
CA ASP A 55 -4.93 -11.36 -5.18
C ASP A 55 -5.22 -11.34 -6.69
N LEU A 56 -5.42 -10.15 -7.27
CA LEU A 56 -5.61 -9.99 -8.71
C LEU A 56 -4.40 -10.51 -9.48
N HIS A 57 -3.19 -10.15 -9.04
CA HIS A 57 -1.95 -10.64 -9.63
C HIS A 57 -1.85 -12.17 -9.58
N ALA A 58 -2.17 -12.78 -8.43
CA ALA A 58 -2.14 -14.24 -8.26
C ALA A 58 -3.14 -14.95 -9.17
N LYS A 59 -4.32 -14.34 -9.40
CA LYS A 59 -5.34 -14.84 -10.33
C LYS A 59 -5.04 -14.53 -11.80
N ARG A 60 -3.95 -13.80 -12.09
CA ARG A 60 -3.60 -13.28 -13.43
C ARG A 60 -4.71 -12.39 -14.01
N GLU A 61 -5.42 -11.70 -13.13
CA GLU A 61 -6.42 -10.70 -13.49
C GLU A 61 -5.75 -9.33 -13.67
N PRO A 62 -6.31 -8.45 -14.52
CA PRO A 62 -5.75 -7.11 -14.73
C PRO A 62 -5.82 -6.28 -13.44
N ILE A 63 -4.71 -5.62 -13.10
CA ILE A 63 -4.65 -4.65 -12.01
C ILE A 63 -4.99 -3.27 -12.59
N ASP A 64 -6.27 -2.96 -12.66
CA ASP A 64 -6.79 -1.64 -13.03
C ASP A 64 -7.85 -1.17 -12.04
N LEU A 65 -8.27 0.10 -12.17
CA LEU A 65 -9.22 0.72 -11.23
C LEU A 65 -10.54 -0.06 -11.12
N LEU A 66 -11.06 -0.60 -12.22
CA LEU A 66 -12.33 -1.33 -12.23
C LEU A 66 -12.16 -2.68 -11.52
N SER A 67 -11.15 -3.44 -11.92
CA SER A 67 -10.86 -4.77 -11.38
C SER A 67 -10.53 -4.70 -9.88
N LEU A 68 -9.76 -3.70 -9.47
CA LEU A 68 -9.45 -3.45 -8.06
C LEU A 68 -10.70 -3.04 -7.26
N THR A 69 -11.57 -2.19 -7.82
CA THR A 69 -12.83 -1.81 -7.17
C THR A 69 -13.69 -3.04 -6.94
N ASN A 70 -13.93 -3.85 -7.98
CA ASN A 70 -14.71 -5.08 -7.89
C ASN A 70 -14.12 -6.04 -6.85
N ARG A 71 -12.78 -6.21 -6.86
CA ARG A 71 -12.12 -7.09 -5.89
C ARG A 71 -12.30 -6.62 -4.45
N LEU A 72 -12.20 -5.31 -4.21
CA LEU A 72 -12.41 -4.73 -2.89
C LEU A 72 -13.88 -4.80 -2.43
N GLU A 73 -14.84 -4.77 -3.36
CA GLU A 73 -16.26 -5.02 -3.07
C GLU A 73 -16.48 -6.47 -2.65
N GLU A 74 -15.93 -7.44 -3.40
CA GLU A 74 -15.98 -8.86 -3.05
C GLU A 74 -15.37 -9.14 -1.67
N MET A 75 -14.30 -8.43 -1.32
CA MET A 75 -13.64 -8.51 -0.02
C MET A 75 -14.38 -7.75 1.08
N THR A 76 -15.49 -7.06 0.79
CA THR A 76 -16.22 -6.17 1.71
C THR A 76 -15.34 -5.07 2.32
N ARG A 77 -14.32 -4.61 1.58
CA ARG A 77 -13.35 -3.59 2.01
C ARG A 77 -13.51 -2.25 1.32
N LEU A 78 -14.25 -2.15 0.20
CA LEU A 78 -14.33 -0.92 -0.60
C LEU A 78 -14.74 0.31 0.23
N GLU A 79 -15.76 0.19 1.07
CA GLU A 79 -16.20 1.33 1.90
C GLU A 79 -15.13 1.73 2.94
N SER A 80 -14.45 0.74 3.53
CA SER A 80 -13.43 0.96 4.56
C SER A 80 -12.16 1.67 4.04
N ILE A 81 -11.93 1.65 2.73
CA ILE A 81 -10.81 2.36 2.12
C ILE A 81 -11.16 3.79 1.67
N GLY A 82 -12.43 4.22 1.83
CA GLY A 82 -12.92 5.51 1.32
C GLY A 82 -13.59 5.43 -0.06
N GLY A 83 -13.91 4.22 -0.52
CA GLY A 83 -14.60 3.98 -1.78
C GLY A 83 -13.72 4.15 -3.02
N ARG A 84 -14.38 4.06 -4.18
CA ARG A 84 -13.74 4.20 -5.50
C ARG A 84 -13.06 5.56 -5.69
N THR A 85 -13.58 6.61 -5.06
CA THR A 85 -12.99 7.96 -5.12
C THR A 85 -11.54 7.95 -4.62
N TYR A 86 -11.28 7.26 -3.51
CA TYR A 86 -9.93 7.18 -2.96
C TYR A 86 -8.94 6.47 -3.89
N LEU A 87 -9.38 5.38 -4.53
CA LEU A 87 -8.55 4.70 -5.53
C LEU A 87 -8.23 5.60 -6.72
N THR A 88 -9.18 6.43 -7.12
CA THR A 88 -8.98 7.40 -8.21
C THR A 88 -7.96 8.46 -7.78
N GLU A 89 -8.07 8.99 -6.57
CA GLU A 89 -7.09 9.94 -6.01
C GLU A 89 -5.67 9.36 -6.02
N LEU A 90 -5.49 8.09 -5.62
CA LEU A 90 -4.18 7.43 -5.66
C LEU A 90 -3.53 7.46 -7.04
N THR A 91 -4.31 7.29 -8.12
CA THR A 91 -3.78 7.35 -9.50
C THR A 91 -3.32 8.75 -9.91
N THR A 92 -3.83 9.79 -9.25
CA THR A 92 -3.49 11.19 -9.56
C THR A 92 -2.28 11.71 -8.78
N LEU A 93 -1.89 11.03 -7.70
CA LEU A 93 -0.80 11.47 -6.81
C LEU A 93 0.60 11.29 -7.42
N VAL A 94 0.73 10.43 -8.42
CA VAL A 94 2.04 10.05 -8.97
C VAL A 94 1.99 10.16 -10.48
N PRO A 95 2.93 10.89 -11.11
CA PRO A 95 2.95 11.03 -12.57
C PRO A 95 3.54 9.79 -13.27
N SER A 96 4.29 8.94 -12.56
CA SER A 96 4.87 7.72 -13.13
C SER A 96 5.19 6.66 -12.07
N ALA A 97 5.32 5.41 -12.51
CA ALA A 97 5.78 4.30 -11.69
C ALA A 97 7.30 4.13 -11.64
N ALA A 98 8.08 5.04 -12.24
CA ALA A 98 9.53 4.90 -12.37
C ALA A 98 10.26 4.79 -11.01
N HIS A 99 9.68 5.36 -9.95
CA HIS A 99 10.27 5.40 -8.61
C HIS A 99 9.64 4.41 -7.62
N ILE A 100 8.89 3.40 -8.10
CA ILE A 100 8.22 2.45 -7.21
C ILE A 100 9.16 1.74 -6.23
N ASN A 101 10.37 1.38 -6.67
CA ASN A 101 11.39 0.76 -5.81
C ASN A 101 11.84 1.69 -4.67
N HIS A 102 11.88 3.01 -4.93
CA HIS A 102 12.22 3.99 -3.91
C HIS A 102 11.13 4.09 -2.84
N TYR A 103 9.86 4.13 -3.26
CA TYR A 103 8.72 4.14 -2.34
C TYR A 103 8.64 2.84 -1.53
N ALA A 104 8.87 1.68 -2.17
CA ALA A 104 8.97 0.38 -1.52
C ALA A 104 10.01 0.37 -0.40
N ALA A 105 11.22 0.88 -0.67
CA ALA A 105 12.30 0.95 0.31
C ALA A 105 11.94 1.84 1.51
N ILE A 106 11.23 2.94 1.28
CA ILE A 106 10.73 3.81 2.36
C ILE A 106 9.75 3.05 3.24
N ILE A 107 8.75 2.38 2.65
CA ILE A 107 7.73 1.60 3.37
C ILE A 107 8.38 0.52 4.23
N GLN A 108 9.28 -0.28 3.65
CA GLN A 108 10.03 -1.32 4.38
C GLN A 108 10.85 -0.77 5.54
N LYS A 109 11.55 0.36 5.33
CA LYS A 109 12.35 0.98 6.39
C LYS A 109 11.47 1.40 7.56
N LYS A 110 10.30 2.00 7.29
CA LYS A 110 9.34 2.38 8.32
C LYS A 110 8.73 1.15 9.03
N ALA A 111 8.37 0.12 8.28
CA ALA A 111 7.89 -1.14 8.82
C ALA A 111 8.90 -1.81 9.76
N THR A 112 10.18 -1.84 9.37
CA THR A 112 11.27 -2.40 10.18
C THR A 112 11.43 -1.63 11.48
N LEU A 113 11.46 -0.29 11.42
CA LEU A 113 11.53 0.54 12.63
C LEU A 113 10.31 0.32 13.55
N ARG A 114 9.12 0.18 12.97
CA ARG A 114 7.89 -0.12 13.73
C ARG A 114 7.99 -1.47 14.44
N ARG A 115 8.43 -2.53 13.76
CA ARG A 115 8.64 -3.87 14.37
C ARG A 115 9.66 -3.83 15.50
N LEU A 116 10.77 -3.11 15.32
CA LEU A 116 11.80 -2.96 16.37
C LEU A 116 11.25 -2.25 17.61
N LEU A 117 10.42 -1.22 17.44
CA LEU A 117 9.79 -0.54 18.56
C LEU A 117 8.78 -1.43 19.28
N THR A 118 8.00 -2.23 18.54
CA THR A 118 7.07 -3.20 19.12
C THR A 118 7.84 -4.24 19.94
N ALA A 119 8.88 -4.85 19.37
CA ALA A 119 9.70 -5.86 20.07
C ALA A 119 10.48 -5.31 21.28
N ALA A 120 10.77 -4.01 21.31
CA ALA A 120 11.40 -3.36 22.45
C ALA A 120 10.40 -2.92 23.54
N SER A 121 9.10 -2.91 23.21
CA SER A 121 8.01 -2.56 24.12
C SER A 121 7.29 -3.79 24.70
N GLU A 122 7.60 -4.97 24.17
CA GLU A 122 7.30 -6.29 24.75
C GLU A 122 8.35 -6.68 25.80
#